data_AF-A0A1F9E6U1-F1
#
_entry.id   AF-A0A1F9E6U1-F1
#
_cell.length_a   1.000
_cell.length_b   1.000
_cell.length_c   1.000
_cell.angle_alpha   90.00
_cell.angle_beta   90.00
_cell.angle_gamma   90.00
#
_symmetry.space_group_name_H-M   'P 1'
#
loop_
_entity.id
_entity.type
_entity.pdbx_description
1 polymer ?
#
loop_
_entity_poly.entity_id
_entity_poly.type
_entity_poly.pdbx_seq_one_letter_code
_entity_poly.pdbx_strand_id
1 'polypeptide(L)'
;MKKYKNIYLIAVVFIILWINFLLSPSSNVKAKEEPRWCPLCGMNLEMYHQTSNRVTFSDGLKVQTCSIFCAAQFYEKRPTEIDRWEVVDYETKGWIDAKKAHWLIGSDIPGVMTAVSKIAFLSREDVPRYQKKHGGTIGTFDDALNRTLSDMGSDRKMIMARVAERAKMGKDLAGEKGCHKCHGEEGKGGSASGWNTSAFSKKMDNRVKIKEAITKGVPGMVGYEGKIDEKDLHSITLYVWSLRTSK
;
A
#
# COMPACT_ATOMS: atom_id res chain seq x y z
N MET A 1 30.00 -21.92 59.30
CA MET A 1 30.16 -22.40 57.90
C MET A 1 28.85 -22.61 57.12
N LYS A 2 27.69 -22.94 57.74
CA LYS A 2 26.42 -23.16 57.02
C LYS A 2 25.78 -21.89 56.40
N LYS A 3 25.94 -20.71 57.02
CA LYS A 3 25.27 -19.47 56.60
C LYS A 3 25.71 -18.95 55.22
N TYR A 4 26.99 -19.09 54.89
CA TYR A 4 27.56 -18.66 53.60
C TYR A 4 27.22 -19.59 52.43
N LYS A 5 26.90 -20.87 52.72
CA LYS A 5 26.51 -21.86 51.71
C LYS A 5 25.14 -21.55 51.10
N ASN A 6 24.19 -21.06 51.91
CA ASN A 6 22.85 -20.70 51.45
C ASN A 6 22.84 -19.41 50.62
N ILE A 7 23.70 -18.44 50.95
CA ILE A 7 23.83 -17.19 50.18
C ILE A 7 24.44 -17.48 48.79
N TYR A 8 25.46 -18.36 48.73
CA TYR A 8 26.02 -18.80 47.46
C TYR A 8 25.01 -19.56 46.60
N LEU A 9 24.20 -20.43 47.21
CA LEU A 9 23.20 -21.21 46.49
C LEU A 9 22.10 -20.30 45.89
N ILE A 10 21.66 -19.28 46.62
CA ILE A 10 20.67 -18.30 46.13
C ILE A 10 21.25 -17.44 45.02
N ALA A 11 22.50 -16.98 45.14
CA ALA A 11 23.17 -16.18 44.11
C ALA A 11 23.37 -16.98 42.80
N VAL A 12 23.75 -18.25 42.89
CA VAL A 12 23.93 -19.13 41.72
C VAL A 12 22.59 -19.42 41.04
N VAL A 13 21.52 -19.65 41.80
CA VAL A 13 20.16 -19.85 41.23
C VAL A 13 19.65 -18.58 40.53
N PHE A 14 19.88 -17.39 41.11
CA PHE A 14 19.54 -16.12 40.47
C PHE A 14 20.31 -15.88 39.16
N ILE A 15 21.61 -16.21 39.14
CA ILE A 15 22.45 -16.10 37.93
C ILE A 15 21.99 -17.09 36.84
N ILE A 16 21.66 -18.33 37.21
CA ILE A 16 21.15 -19.34 36.26
C ILE A 16 19.78 -18.91 35.70
N LEU A 17 18.89 -18.36 36.52
CA LEU A 17 17.59 -17.84 36.07
C LEU A 17 17.73 -16.62 35.14
N TRP A 18 18.69 -15.72 35.41
CA TRP A 18 19.00 -14.58 34.53
C TRP A 18 19.65 -15.00 33.20
N ILE A 19 20.52 -16.01 33.21
CA ILE A 19 21.13 -16.55 31.99
C ILE A 19 20.07 -17.21 31.09
N ASN A 20 19.09 -17.90 31.67
CA ASN A 20 17.98 -18.49 30.90
C ASN A 20 17.00 -17.42 30.35
N PHE A 21 16.85 -16.28 31.03
CA PHE A 21 16.07 -15.14 30.52
C PHE A 21 16.75 -14.46 29.32
N LEU A 22 18.09 -14.37 29.33
CA LEU A 22 18.90 -13.84 28.23
C LEU A 22 19.05 -14.80 27.04
N LEU A 23 18.79 -16.10 27.24
CA LEU A 23 18.81 -17.15 26.21
C LEU A 23 17.41 -17.50 25.68
N SER A 24 16.44 -16.60 25.83
CA SER A 24 15.20 -16.72 25.04
C SER A 24 15.57 -16.62 23.57
N PRO A 25 15.35 -17.66 22.74
CA PRO A 25 15.55 -17.52 21.32
C PRO A 25 14.65 -16.39 20.86
N SER A 26 15.24 -15.30 20.36
CA SER A 26 14.50 -14.29 19.62
C SER A 26 13.75 -15.05 18.55
N SER A 27 12.44 -15.18 18.71
CA SER A 27 11.60 -15.74 17.67
C SER A 27 11.79 -14.81 16.49
N ASN A 28 12.62 -15.25 15.54
CA ASN A 28 12.66 -14.72 14.19
C ASN A 28 11.31 -15.10 13.55
N VAL A 29 10.23 -14.50 14.03
CA VAL A 29 9.07 -14.21 13.22
C VAL A 29 9.68 -13.37 12.11
N LYS A 30 9.99 -13.99 10.96
CA LYS A 30 10.29 -13.25 9.74
C LYS A 30 9.16 -12.22 9.64
N ALA A 31 9.47 -10.96 9.96
CA ALA A 31 8.52 -9.89 9.81
C ALA A 31 8.08 -10.00 8.35
N LYS A 32 6.82 -10.33 8.14
CA LYS A 32 6.26 -10.43 6.79
C LYS A 32 6.60 -9.10 6.13
N GLU A 33 7.42 -9.12 5.08
CA GLU A 33 7.80 -7.90 4.36
C GLU A 33 6.53 -7.11 4.08
N GLU A 34 6.54 -5.84 4.48
CA GLU A 34 5.41 -4.95 4.23
C GLU A 34 5.15 -4.91 2.72
N PRO A 35 3.88 -4.96 2.28
CA PRO A 35 3.58 -4.99 0.87
C PRO A 35 4.12 -3.74 0.19
N ARG A 36 4.81 -3.91 -0.94
CA ARG A 36 5.35 -2.78 -1.72
C ARG A 36 4.28 -2.00 -2.46
N TRP A 37 3.21 -2.66 -2.90
CA TRP A 37 2.20 -2.06 -3.79
C TRP A 37 0.80 -2.11 -3.18
N CYS A 38 0.03 -1.03 -3.39
CA CYS A 38 -1.38 -1.03 -3.05
C CYS A 38 -2.12 -2.05 -3.93
N PRO A 39 -2.92 -2.97 -3.36
CA PRO A 39 -3.57 -4.04 -4.12
C PRO A 39 -4.67 -3.56 -5.08
N LEU A 40 -5.19 -2.34 -4.89
CA LEU A 40 -6.25 -1.78 -5.74
C LEU A 40 -5.71 -0.94 -6.89
N CYS A 41 -4.83 0.02 -6.59
CA CYS A 41 -4.32 0.95 -7.61
C CYS A 41 -2.93 0.59 -8.15
N GLY A 42 -2.13 -0.20 -7.42
CA GLY A 42 -0.76 -0.54 -7.80
C GLY A 42 0.27 0.58 -7.54
N MET A 43 -0.07 1.61 -6.77
CA MET A 43 0.87 2.66 -6.33
C MET A 43 1.81 2.11 -5.25
N ASN A 44 3.03 2.66 -5.13
CA ASN A 44 3.98 2.25 -4.09
C ASN A 44 3.54 2.72 -2.71
N LEU A 45 3.45 1.79 -1.77
CA LEU A 45 3.02 2.09 -0.41
C LEU A 45 4.08 2.86 0.39
N GLU A 46 5.36 2.74 0.05
CA GLU A 46 6.43 3.54 0.65
C GLU A 46 6.35 5.00 0.20
N MET A 47 6.20 5.24 -1.11
CA MET A 47 6.08 6.60 -1.67
C MET A 47 4.81 7.32 -1.17
N TYR A 48 3.73 6.58 -0.95
CA TYR A 48 2.45 7.10 -0.46
C TYR A 48 2.18 6.71 1.00
N HIS A 49 3.23 6.49 1.80
CA HIS A 49 3.11 6.07 3.19
C HIS A 49 2.31 7.08 4.02
N GLN A 50 2.53 8.38 3.79
CA GLN A 50 1.93 9.47 4.59
C GLN A 50 0.39 9.53 4.54
N THR A 51 -0.25 8.88 3.57
CA THR A 51 -1.72 8.77 3.49
C THR A 51 -2.21 7.33 3.63
N SER A 52 -1.30 6.39 3.93
CA SER A 52 -1.61 4.96 3.90
C SER A 52 -2.61 4.57 4.98
N ASN A 53 -3.42 3.59 4.63
CA ASN A 53 -4.46 3.01 5.48
C ASN A 53 -4.25 1.50 5.56
N ARG A 54 -4.63 0.90 6.68
CA ARG A 54 -4.45 -0.52 6.96
C ARG A 54 -5.70 -1.06 7.62
N VAL A 55 -6.29 -2.05 6.99
CA VAL A 55 -7.54 -2.68 7.41
C VAL A 55 -7.22 -4.11 7.83
N THR A 56 -7.60 -4.48 9.05
CA THR A 56 -7.53 -5.85 9.57
C THR A 56 -8.93 -6.40 9.69
N PHE A 57 -9.18 -7.52 9.05
CA PHE A 57 -10.47 -8.21 9.06
C PHE A 57 -10.57 -9.26 10.16
N SER A 58 -11.79 -9.68 10.50
CA SER A 58 -12.08 -10.70 11.52
C SER A 58 -11.50 -12.08 11.19
N ASP A 59 -11.21 -12.37 9.93
CA ASP A 59 -10.51 -13.59 9.49
C ASP A 59 -8.97 -13.50 9.63
N GLY A 60 -8.46 -12.38 10.16
CA GLY A 60 -7.03 -12.09 10.30
C GLY A 60 -6.36 -11.54 9.05
N LEU A 61 -7.09 -11.39 7.93
CA LEU A 61 -6.54 -10.76 6.73
C LEU A 61 -6.19 -9.29 7.04
N LYS A 62 -4.96 -8.90 6.71
CA LYS A 62 -4.47 -7.53 6.87
C LYS A 62 -4.12 -6.95 5.50
N VAL A 63 -4.72 -5.82 5.15
CA VAL A 63 -4.55 -5.15 3.86
C VAL A 63 -4.06 -3.72 4.07
N GLN A 64 -2.94 -3.36 3.45
CA GLN A 64 -2.46 -1.99 3.37
C GLN A 64 -2.83 -1.36 2.03
N THR A 65 -3.24 -0.09 2.05
CA THR A 65 -3.64 0.69 0.90
C THR A 65 -3.02 2.08 0.95
N CYS A 66 -2.87 2.73 -0.20
CA CYS A 66 -2.20 4.04 -0.28
C CYS A 66 -3.05 5.19 0.27
N SER A 67 -4.37 5.03 0.41
CA SER A 67 -5.27 6.08 0.87
C SER A 67 -6.59 5.55 1.41
N ILE A 68 -7.32 6.41 2.13
CA ILE A 68 -8.67 6.13 2.64
C ILE A 68 -9.64 5.75 1.52
N PHE A 69 -9.48 6.30 0.31
CA PHE A 69 -10.28 5.92 -0.86
C PHE A 69 -10.10 4.45 -1.25
N CYS A 70 -8.86 3.95 -1.24
CA CYS A 70 -8.60 2.54 -1.50
C CYS A 70 -9.10 1.66 -0.35
N ALA A 71 -8.90 2.07 0.91
CA ALA A 71 -9.44 1.33 2.06
C ALA A 71 -10.99 1.30 2.07
N ALA A 72 -11.65 2.39 1.69
CA ALA A 72 -13.11 2.48 1.63
C ALA A 72 -13.74 1.48 0.65
N GLN A 73 -13.03 1.08 -0.42
CA GLN A 73 -13.52 0.04 -1.33
C GLN A 73 -13.52 -1.37 -0.70
N PHE A 74 -12.67 -1.61 0.28
CA PHE A 74 -12.74 -2.82 1.10
C PHE A 74 -13.90 -2.76 2.09
N TYR A 75 -14.10 -1.59 2.70
CA TYR A 75 -15.25 -1.31 3.55
C TYR A 75 -16.58 -1.49 2.82
N GLU A 76 -16.74 -1.01 1.57
CA GLU A 76 -17.96 -1.23 0.78
C GLU A 76 -18.30 -2.72 0.59
N LYS A 77 -17.29 -3.62 0.61
CA LYS A 77 -17.47 -5.06 0.34
C LYS A 77 -17.70 -5.89 1.59
N ARG A 78 -17.04 -5.54 2.70
CA ARG A 78 -16.98 -6.31 3.95
C ARG A 78 -17.03 -5.39 5.18
N PRO A 79 -18.04 -4.51 5.32
CA PRO A 79 -18.03 -3.47 6.36
C PRO A 79 -18.09 -4.04 7.78
N THR A 80 -18.84 -5.13 7.98
CA THR A 80 -19.06 -5.78 9.29
C THR A 80 -17.91 -6.67 9.73
N GLU A 81 -16.94 -6.92 8.85
CA GLU A 81 -15.83 -7.84 9.09
C GLU A 81 -14.52 -7.09 9.37
N ILE A 82 -14.56 -5.77 9.57
CA ILE A 82 -13.37 -4.95 9.84
C ILE A 82 -13.23 -4.76 11.35
N ASP A 83 -12.26 -5.47 11.94
CA ASP A 83 -11.93 -5.39 13.36
C ASP A 83 -11.11 -4.15 13.70
N ARG A 84 -10.19 -3.76 12.79
CA ARG A 84 -9.31 -2.62 13.00
C ARG A 84 -9.08 -1.84 11.70
N TRP A 85 -9.12 -0.51 11.82
CA TRP A 85 -8.70 0.41 10.79
C TRP A 85 -7.62 1.33 11.34
N GLU A 86 -6.42 1.25 10.76
CA GLU A 86 -5.28 2.09 11.08
C GLU A 86 -5.02 3.05 9.92
N VAL A 87 -4.58 4.26 10.23
CA VAL A 87 -4.16 5.28 9.27
C VAL A 87 -2.78 5.81 9.68
N VAL A 88 -2.00 6.28 8.71
CA VAL A 88 -0.73 6.95 9.01
C VAL A 88 -1.00 8.38 9.45
N ASP A 89 -0.45 8.75 10.60
CA ASP A 89 -0.37 10.12 11.08
C ASP A 89 0.52 10.94 10.14
N TYR A 90 -0.01 12.07 9.65
CA TYR A 90 0.65 12.84 8.60
C TYR A 90 1.99 13.46 9.03
N GLU A 91 2.12 13.86 10.29
CA GLU A 91 3.32 14.54 10.80
C GLU A 91 4.42 13.54 11.16
N THR A 92 4.10 12.58 12.03
CA THR A 92 5.05 11.61 12.60
C THR A 92 5.29 10.41 11.68
N LYS A 93 4.40 10.17 10.70
CA LYS A 93 4.40 9.00 9.82
C LYS A 93 4.18 7.66 10.55
N GLY A 94 3.71 7.70 11.80
CA GLY A 94 3.36 6.53 12.58
C GLY A 94 1.95 6.00 12.29
N TRP A 95 1.70 4.71 12.53
CA TRP A 95 0.36 4.13 12.44
C TRP A 95 -0.47 4.47 13.68
N ILE A 96 -1.69 4.94 13.47
CA ILE A 96 -2.64 5.30 14.52
C ILE A 96 -4.02 4.69 14.26
N ASP A 97 -4.83 4.54 15.30
CA ASP A 97 -6.23 4.14 15.17
C ASP A 97 -7.01 5.21 14.39
N ALA A 98 -7.54 4.84 13.23
CA ALA A 98 -8.19 5.78 12.32
C ALA A 98 -9.41 6.44 12.97
N LYS A 99 -10.14 5.71 13.84
CA LYS A 99 -11.32 6.22 14.55
C LYS A 99 -10.98 7.24 15.63
N LYS A 100 -9.74 7.24 16.13
CA LYS A 100 -9.24 8.20 17.13
C LYS A 100 -8.49 9.37 16.51
N ALA A 101 -8.21 9.32 15.21
CA ALA A 101 -7.51 10.38 14.50
C ALA A 101 -8.40 11.62 14.30
N HIS A 102 -7.76 12.77 14.25
CA HIS A 102 -8.35 14.03 13.82
C HIS A 102 -8.09 14.22 12.33
N TRP A 103 -9.14 14.49 11.55
CA TRP A 103 -9.04 14.54 10.09
C TRP A 103 -9.12 15.97 9.59
N LEU A 104 -8.19 16.37 8.72
CA LEU A 104 -8.31 17.58 7.92
C LEU A 104 -8.90 17.21 6.55
N ILE A 105 -10.08 17.74 6.25
CA ILE A 105 -10.85 17.39 5.05
C ILE A 105 -10.97 18.62 4.15
N GLY A 106 -10.64 18.45 2.87
CA GLY A 106 -10.78 19.50 1.86
C GLY A 106 -9.77 20.65 1.99
N SER A 107 -8.59 20.38 2.55
CA SER A 107 -7.45 21.31 2.45
C SER A 107 -6.89 21.35 1.03
N ASP A 108 -6.01 22.32 0.77
CA ASP A 108 -5.28 22.47 -0.50
C ASP A 108 -4.16 21.42 -0.69
N ILE A 109 -3.84 20.63 0.34
CA ILE A 109 -2.86 19.56 0.26
C ILE A 109 -3.40 18.47 -0.69
N PRO A 110 -2.66 18.03 -1.71
CA PRO A 110 -3.18 17.08 -2.70
C PRO A 110 -3.71 15.78 -2.09
N GLY A 111 -4.93 15.40 -2.47
CA GLY A 111 -5.51 14.11 -2.12
C GLY A 111 -4.86 12.94 -2.86
N VAL A 112 -4.82 11.77 -2.22
CA VAL A 112 -4.33 10.52 -2.83
C VAL A 112 -5.52 9.66 -3.22
N MET A 113 -5.71 9.49 -4.53
CA MET A 113 -6.88 8.82 -5.13
C MET A 113 -8.22 9.52 -4.83
N THR A 114 -8.19 10.81 -4.47
CA THR A 114 -9.39 11.64 -4.25
C THR A 114 -9.19 13.04 -4.80
N ALA A 115 -10.26 13.72 -5.21
CA ALA A 115 -10.24 15.14 -5.52
C ALA A 115 -10.17 15.97 -4.23
N VAL A 116 -10.87 15.51 -3.19
CA VAL A 116 -10.96 16.18 -1.90
C VAL A 116 -9.97 15.54 -0.94
N SER A 117 -9.03 16.35 -0.45
CA SER A 117 -8.00 15.92 0.49
C SER A 117 -8.57 15.41 1.81
N LYS A 118 -7.93 14.40 2.38
CA LYS A 118 -8.31 13.76 3.65
C LYS A 118 -7.03 13.29 4.33
N ILE A 119 -6.66 13.97 5.42
CA ILE A 119 -5.38 13.78 6.09
C ILE A 119 -5.63 13.53 7.57
N ALA A 120 -5.00 12.52 8.13
CA ALA A 120 -5.19 12.11 9.52
C ALA A 120 -4.03 12.60 10.40
N PHE A 121 -4.36 13.00 11.62
CA PHE A 121 -3.41 13.39 12.65
C PHE A 121 -3.78 12.76 13.99
N LEU A 122 -2.77 12.42 14.78
CA LEU A 122 -2.90 11.95 16.16
C LEU A 122 -3.10 13.12 17.12
N SER A 123 -2.32 14.19 16.94
CA SER A 123 -2.32 15.35 17.82
C SER A 123 -3.52 16.25 17.55
N ARG A 124 -4.13 16.73 18.64
CA ARG A 124 -5.20 17.74 18.60
C ARG A 124 -4.67 19.12 18.23
N GLU A 125 -3.38 19.37 18.46
CA GLU A 125 -2.70 20.63 18.17
C GLU A 125 -2.25 20.71 16.70
N ASP A 126 -1.93 19.57 16.08
CA ASP A 126 -1.45 19.53 14.69
C ASP A 126 -2.52 19.94 13.68
N VAL A 127 -3.75 19.43 13.81
CA VAL A 127 -4.81 19.68 12.80
C VAL A 127 -5.17 21.15 12.68
N PRO A 128 -5.39 21.91 13.77
CA PRO A 128 -5.63 23.35 13.68
C PRO A 128 -4.45 24.11 13.05
N ARG A 129 -3.20 23.70 13.29
CA ARG A 129 -2.01 24.29 12.64
C ARG A 129 -2.08 24.11 11.12
N TYR A 130 -2.35 22.90 10.66
CA TYR A 130 -2.48 22.63 9.23
C TYR A 130 -3.71 23.31 8.63
N GLN A 131 -4.85 23.31 9.32
CA GLN A 131 -6.06 24.01 8.87
C GLN A 131 -5.79 25.50 8.64
N LYS A 132 -5.10 26.16 9.57
CA LYS A 132 -4.78 27.59 9.45
C LYS A 132 -3.92 27.89 8.21
N LYS A 133 -3.05 26.96 7.81
CA LYS A 133 -2.12 27.12 6.68
C LYS A 133 -2.71 26.68 5.35
N HIS A 134 -3.51 25.62 5.35
CA HIS A 134 -3.94 24.87 4.16
C HIS A 134 -5.47 24.90 3.95
N GLY A 135 -6.21 25.57 4.82
CA GLY A 135 -7.67 25.56 4.82
C GLY A 135 -8.27 24.20 5.15
N GLY A 136 -9.50 23.99 4.72
CA GLY A 136 -10.28 22.76 4.99
C GLY A 136 -11.00 22.78 6.33
N THR A 137 -11.62 21.64 6.65
CA THR A 137 -12.46 21.46 7.84
C THR A 137 -11.91 20.33 8.69
N ILE A 138 -11.83 20.56 10.00
CA ILE A 138 -11.49 19.52 10.98
C ILE A 138 -12.71 18.63 11.18
N GLY A 139 -12.52 17.32 11.08
CA GLY A 139 -13.56 16.32 11.28
C GLY A 139 -13.04 15.04 11.93
N THR A 140 -13.92 14.07 12.02
CA THR A 140 -13.67 12.73 12.55
C THR A 140 -13.39 11.72 11.43
N PHE A 141 -13.10 10.48 11.82
CA PHE A 141 -13.03 9.36 10.88
C PHE A 141 -14.31 9.19 10.07
N ASP A 142 -15.46 9.29 10.73
CA ASP A 142 -16.75 9.09 10.07
C ASP A 142 -17.01 10.20 9.04
N ASP A 143 -16.63 11.45 9.35
CA ASP A 143 -16.72 12.56 8.39
C ASP A 143 -15.84 12.30 7.15
N ALA A 144 -14.61 11.83 7.36
CA ALA A 144 -13.67 11.52 6.28
C ALA A 144 -14.12 10.33 5.43
N LEU A 145 -14.63 9.26 6.07
CA LEU A 145 -15.13 8.07 5.39
C LEU A 145 -16.42 8.38 4.64
N ASN A 146 -17.39 9.08 5.25
CA ASN A 146 -18.63 9.49 4.59
C ASN A 146 -18.35 10.40 3.38
N ARG A 147 -17.43 11.36 3.52
CA ARG A 147 -17.00 12.17 2.38
C ARG A 147 -16.36 11.32 1.28
N THR A 148 -15.55 10.33 1.65
CA THR A 148 -14.92 9.40 0.68
C THR A 148 -15.97 8.59 -0.08
N LEU A 149 -16.97 8.05 0.61
CA LEU A 149 -18.05 7.26 0.01
C LEU A 149 -18.93 8.12 -0.90
N SER A 150 -19.26 9.34 -0.47
CA SER A 150 -20.06 10.29 -1.25
C SER A 150 -19.36 10.74 -2.54
N ASP A 151 -18.06 11.03 -2.47
CA ASP A 151 -17.26 11.45 -3.64
C ASP A 151 -16.86 10.27 -4.55
N MET A 152 -17.04 9.03 -4.11
CA MET A 152 -16.39 7.87 -4.74
C MET A 152 -16.71 7.72 -6.23
N GLY A 153 -17.94 8.05 -6.64
CA GLY A 153 -18.36 7.99 -8.04
C GLY A 153 -17.61 8.99 -8.94
N SER A 154 -17.44 10.23 -8.50
CA SER A 154 -16.71 11.25 -9.26
C SER A 154 -15.19 11.00 -9.22
N ASP A 155 -14.67 10.58 -8.06
CA ASP A 155 -13.27 10.20 -7.90
C ASP A 155 -12.90 9.04 -8.84
N ARG A 156 -13.75 7.99 -8.93
CA ARG A 156 -13.54 6.88 -9.88
C ARG A 156 -13.44 7.38 -11.32
N LYS A 157 -14.32 8.29 -11.76
CA LYS A 157 -14.28 8.84 -13.13
C LYS A 157 -12.95 9.58 -13.40
N MET A 158 -12.54 10.42 -12.47
CA MET A 158 -11.28 11.17 -12.56
C MET A 158 -10.05 10.25 -12.55
N ILE A 159 -10.05 9.22 -11.69
CA ILE A 159 -8.99 8.20 -11.65
C ILE A 159 -8.93 7.45 -12.99
N MET A 160 -10.07 7.03 -13.55
CA MET A 160 -10.08 6.31 -14.83
C MET A 160 -9.52 7.16 -15.97
N ALA A 161 -9.86 8.45 -16.03
CA ALA A 161 -9.27 9.37 -17.00
C ALA A 161 -7.73 9.45 -16.83
N ARG A 162 -7.24 9.63 -15.60
CA ARG A 162 -5.80 9.66 -15.31
C ARG A 162 -5.11 8.33 -15.64
N VAL A 163 -5.76 7.20 -15.39
CA VAL A 163 -5.25 5.87 -15.72
C VAL A 163 -5.15 5.69 -17.23
N ALA A 164 -6.14 6.14 -18.00
CA ALA A 164 -6.11 6.08 -19.46
C ALA A 164 -4.96 6.92 -20.03
N GLU A 165 -4.76 8.15 -19.55
CA GLU A 165 -3.65 8.99 -19.98
C GLU A 165 -2.28 8.38 -19.62
N ARG A 166 -2.14 7.83 -18.40
CA ARG A 166 -0.90 7.13 -18.02
C ARG A 166 -0.66 5.85 -18.82
N ALA A 167 -1.72 5.15 -19.22
CA ALA A 167 -1.60 3.96 -20.07
C ALA A 167 -1.11 4.32 -21.48
N LYS A 168 -1.49 5.49 -22.03
CA LYS A 168 -0.91 6.00 -23.29
C LYS A 168 0.60 6.23 -23.15
N MET A 169 1.02 6.93 -22.10
CA MET A 169 2.46 7.12 -21.80
C MET A 169 3.17 5.78 -21.60
N GLY A 170 2.51 4.82 -20.96
CA GLY A 170 3.02 3.46 -20.77
C GLY A 170 3.25 2.69 -22.07
N LYS A 171 2.47 2.97 -23.13
CA LYS A 171 2.69 2.39 -24.47
C LYS A 171 4.01 2.86 -25.05
N ASP A 172 4.25 4.17 -25.02
CA ASP A 172 5.46 4.78 -25.57
C ASP A 172 6.69 4.29 -24.79
N LEU A 173 6.62 4.34 -23.46
CA LEU A 173 7.66 3.82 -22.57
C LEU A 173 7.93 2.33 -22.79
N ALA A 174 6.92 1.50 -23.02
CA ALA A 174 7.13 0.08 -23.30
C ALA A 174 7.91 -0.13 -24.62
N GLY A 175 7.69 0.71 -25.64
CA GLY A 175 8.49 0.73 -26.86
C GLY A 175 9.92 1.17 -26.60
N GLU A 176 10.10 2.31 -25.94
CA GLU A 176 11.41 2.91 -25.61
C GLU A 176 12.29 1.98 -24.77
N LYS A 177 11.71 1.32 -23.76
CA LYS A 177 12.41 0.35 -22.90
C LYS A 177 12.60 -1.01 -23.58
N GLY A 178 12.16 -1.17 -24.83
CA GLY A 178 12.41 -2.35 -25.64
C GLY A 178 11.48 -3.54 -25.34
N CYS A 179 10.41 -3.35 -24.58
CA CYS A 179 9.46 -4.42 -24.24
C CYS A 179 8.80 -5.01 -25.51
N HIS A 180 8.51 -4.17 -26.51
CA HIS A 180 7.88 -4.60 -27.76
C HIS A 180 8.77 -5.53 -28.60
N LYS A 181 10.09 -5.54 -28.39
CA LYS A 181 11.01 -6.44 -29.10
C LYS A 181 10.69 -7.92 -28.85
N CYS A 182 10.14 -8.23 -27.67
CA CYS A 182 9.74 -9.60 -27.32
C CYS A 182 8.22 -9.78 -27.28
N HIS A 183 7.51 -8.78 -26.75
CA HIS A 183 6.05 -8.86 -26.57
C HIS A 183 5.24 -8.40 -27.79
N GLY A 184 5.91 -7.96 -28.85
CA GLY A 184 5.30 -7.42 -30.06
C GLY A 184 4.69 -6.03 -29.85
N GLU A 185 4.55 -5.29 -30.95
CA GLU A 185 3.79 -4.04 -30.95
C GLU A 185 2.36 -4.28 -30.45
N GLU A 186 1.88 -3.37 -29.61
CA GLU A 186 0.56 -3.44 -28.97
C GLU A 186 0.35 -4.70 -28.10
N GLY A 187 1.44 -5.36 -27.69
CA GLY A 187 1.39 -6.54 -26.84
C GLY A 187 0.82 -7.78 -27.52
N LYS A 188 0.86 -7.85 -28.86
CA LYS A 188 0.33 -8.98 -29.66
C LYS A 188 1.07 -10.31 -29.49
N GLY A 189 2.25 -10.28 -28.87
CA GLY A 189 3.15 -11.41 -28.73
C GLY A 189 4.18 -11.51 -29.86
N GLY A 190 5.20 -12.33 -29.62
CA GLY A 190 6.31 -12.56 -30.53
C GLY A 190 7.20 -13.67 -29.97
N SER A 191 8.46 -13.36 -29.67
CA SER A 191 9.33 -14.29 -28.93
C SER A 191 8.90 -14.47 -27.46
N ALA A 192 8.08 -13.56 -26.92
CA ALA A 192 7.43 -13.67 -25.63
C ALA A 192 5.91 -13.58 -25.73
N SER A 193 5.23 -13.96 -24.64
CA SER A 193 3.77 -14.00 -24.57
C SER A 193 3.11 -12.64 -24.82
N GLY A 194 2.04 -12.61 -25.61
CA GLY A 194 1.22 -11.42 -25.78
C GLY A 194 0.41 -11.07 -24.52
N TRP A 195 0.29 -9.77 -24.25
CA TRP A 195 -0.44 -9.21 -23.12
C TRP A 195 -1.95 -9.17 -23.35
N ASN A 196 -2.38 -9.23 -24.60
CA ASN A 196 -3.77 -9.22 -25.05
C ASN A 196 -4.40 -10.63 -25.16
N THR A 197 -3.84 -11.61 -24.43
CA THR A 197 -4.32 -13.00 -24.48
C THR A 197 -5.11 -13.36 -23.22
N SER A 198 -6.10 -14.24 -23.36
CA SER A 198 -6.87 -14.75 -22.21
C SER A 198 -5.99 -15.53 -21.22
N ALA A 199 -4.94 -16.20 -21.70
CA ALA A 199 -3.95 -16.87 -20.86
C ALA A 199 -3.19 -15.86 -19.99
N PHE A 200 -2.72 -14.76 -20.58
CA PHE A 200 -2.09 -13.67 -19.83
C PHE A 200 -3.03 -13.05 -18.82
N SER A 201 -4.27 -12.72 -19.21
CA SER A 201 -5.29 -12.18 -18.31
C SER A 201 -5.60 -13.06 -17.11
N LYS A 202 -5.56 -14.39 -17.26
CA LYS A 202 -5.75 -15.34 -16.15
C LYS A 202 -4.54 -15.38 -15.21
N LYS A 203 -3.32 -15.39 -15.78
CA LYS A 203 -2.07 -15.43 -15.00
C LYS A 203 -1.82 -14.13 -14.24
N MET A 204 -2.05 -13.00 -14.90
CA MET A 204 -1.82 -11.64 -14.40
C MET A 204 -3.14 -10.96 -14.02
N ASP A 205 -3.86 -11.59 -13.10
CA ASP A 205 -5.23 -11.22 -12.75
C ASP A 205 -5.39 -9.87 -12.01
N ASN A 206 -4.30 -9.29 -11.50
CA ASN A 206 -4.28 -7.98 -10.85
C ASN A 206 -3.02 -7.17 -11.24
N ARG A 207 -3.09 -5.85 -11.08
CA ARG A 207 -1.99 -4.93 -11.47
C ARG A 207 -0.71 -5.18 -10.70
N VAL A 208 -0.81 -5.64 -9.45
CA VAL A 208 0.36 -5.94 -8.62
C VAL A 208 1.16 -7.10 -9.20
N LYS A 209 0.51 -8.18 -9.68
CA LYS A 209 1.19 -9.29 -10.35
C LYS A 209 1.95 -8.84 -11.60
N ILE A 210 1.36 -7.97 -12.43
CA ILE A 210 2.05 -7.40 -13.59
C ILE A 210 3.26 -6.59 -13.15
N LYS A 211 3.06 -5.70 -12.16
CA LYS A 211 4.11 -4.81 -11.66
C LYS A 211 5.28 -5.59 -11.07
N GLU A 212 5.00 -6.63 -10.29
CA GLU A 212 5.99 -7.55 -9.74
C GLU A 212 6.74 -8.32 -10.83
N ALA A 213 6.04 -8.82 -11.85
CA ALA A 213 6.66 -9.53 -12.96
C ALA A 213 7.63 -8.63 -13.74
N ILE A 214 7.30 -7.36 -13.96
CA ILE A 214 8.21 -6.39 -14.61
C ILE A 214 9.39 -6.07 -13.67
N THR A 215 9.12 -5.85 -12.39
CA THR A 215 10.13 -5.46 -11.40
C THR A 215 11.18 -6.55 -11.19
N LYS A 216 10.72 -7.76 -10.82
CA LYS A 216 11.59 -8.89 -10.45
C LYS A 216 11.98 -9.77 -11.63
N GLY A 217 11.26 -9.65 -12.75
CA GLY A 217 11.39 -10.57 -13.87
C GLY A 217 10.56 -11.84 -13.66
N VAL A 218 10.54 -12.68 -14.68
CA VAL A 218 9.96 -14.02 -14.68
C VAL A 218 10.88 -14.96 -15.46
N PRO A 219 10.75 -16.29 -15.39
CA PRO A 219 11.53 -17.18 -16.23
C PRO A 219 11.46 -16.75 -17.71
N GLY A 220 12.62 -16.48 -18.31
CA GLY A 220 12.73 -15.97 -19.69
C GLY A 220 12.64 -14.45 -19.87
N MET A 221 12.46 -13.67 -18.80
CA MET A 221 12.43 -12.20 -18.81
C MET A 221 13.20 -11.63 -17.62
N VAL A 222 14.22 -10.80 -17.89
CA VAL A 222 14.97 -10.11 -16.84
C VAL A 222 14.10 -9.15 -16.03
N GLY A 223 14.44 -8.94 -14.76
CA GLY A 223 13.84 -7.88 -13.95
C GLY A 223 14.32 -6.49 -14.36
N TYR A 224 13.44 -5.50 -14.17
CA TYR A 224 13.68 -4.09 -14.45
C TYR A 224 13.83 -3.22 -13.20
N GLU A 225 13.90 -3.81 -12.01
CA GLU A 225 14.25 -3.08 -10.79
C GLU A 225 15.56 -2.29 -10.96
N GLY A 226 15.53 -1.01 -10.59
CA GLY A 226 16.65 -0.07 -10.78
C GLY A 226 16.93 0.36 -12.23
N LYS A 227 16.24 -0.23 -13.23
CA LYS A 227 16.41 0.11 -14.66
C LYS A 227 15.32 1.05 -15.19
N ILE A 228 14.18 1.07 -14.54
CA ILE A 228 13.06 1.97 -14.80
C ILE A 228 12.67 2.63 -13.49
N ASP A 229 12.35 3.92 -13.54
CA ASP A 229 11.82 4.59 -12.37
C ASP A 229 10.40 4.10 -12.06
N GLU A 230 9.92 4.43 -10.86
CA GLU A 230 8.65 3.92 -10.39
C GLU A 230 7.44 4.47 -11.16
N LYS A 231 7.52 5.70 -11.66
CA LYS A 231 6.45 6.33 -12.43
C LYS A 231 6.34 5.64 -13.80
N ASP A 232 7.47 5.38 -14.44
CA ASP A 232 7.56 4.63 -15.70
C ASP A 232 7.02 3.22 -15.52
N LEU A 233 7.47 2.50 -14.49
CA LEU A 233 6.98 1.16 -14.15
C LEU A 233 5.47 1.16 -13.96
N HIS A 234 4.92 2.16 -13.26
CA HIS A 234 3.48 2.27 -13.07
C HIS A 234 2.75 2.54 -14.39
N SER A 235 3.23 3.44 -15.23
CA SER A 235 2.64 3.73 -16.55
C SER A 235 2.66 2.50 -17.46
N ILE A 236 3.79 1.79 -17.57
CA ILE A 236 3.90 0.54 -18.32
C ILE A 236 2.93 -0.52 -17.76
N THR A 237 2.84 -0.64 -16.44
CA THR A 237 1.88 -1.57 -15.80
C THR A 237 0.44 -1.27 -16.19
N LEU A 238 0.05 0.01 -16.19
CA LEU A 238 -1.31 0.44 -16.59
C LEU A 238 -1.56 0.19 -18.08
N TYR A 239 -0.54 0.39 -18.91
CA TYR A 239 -0.61 0.05 -20.33
C TYR A 239 -0.85 -1.46 -20.53
N VAL A 240 0.02 -2.32 -19.99
CA VAL A 240 -0.13 -3.77 -20.06
C VAL A 240 -1.49 -4.23 -19.51
N TRP A 241 -1.94 -3.62 -18.42
CA TRP A 241 -3.26 -3.90 -17.85
C TRP A 241 -4.40 -3.56 -18.81
N SER A 242 -4.29 -2.46 -19.57
CA SER A 242 -5.32 -1.98 -20.49
C SER A 242 -5.53 -2.89 -21.70
N LEU A 243 -4.52 -3.68 -22.09
CA LEU A 243 -4.58 -4.60 -23.22
C LEU A 243 -5.25 -5.94 -22.91
N ARG A 244 -5.52 -6.21 -21.63
CA ARG A 244 -6.12 -7.47 -21.20
C ARG A 244 -7.50 -7.66 -21.84
N THR A 245 -7.77 -8.89 -22.27
CA THR A 245 -9.12 -9.30 -22.67
C THR A 245 -10.06 -9.23 -21.47
N SER A 246 -11.24 -8.67 -21.67
CA SER A 246 -12.34 -8.80 -20.72
C SER A 246 -12.66 -10.29 -20.54
N LYS A 247 -12.96 -10.69 -19.30
CA LYS A 247 -13.56 -12.00 -19.05
C LYS A 247 -14.94 -12.07 -19.69
#